data_AF-A0A2I0WF76-F1
#
_entry.id   AF-A0A2I0WF76-F1
#
_cell.length_a   1.000
_cell.length_b   1.000
_cell.length_c   1.000
_cell.angle_alpha   90.00
_cell.angle_beta   90.00
_cell.angle_gamma   90.00
#
_symmetry.space_group_name_H-M   'P 1'
#
loop_
_entity.id
_entity.type
_entity.pdbx_description
1 polymer ?
#
loop_
_entity_poly.entity_id
_entity_poly.type
_entity_poly.pdbx_seq_one_letter_code
_entity_poly.pdbx_strand_id
1 'polypeptide(L)' 'MPIFEGEDAYGWIYKVERYFVVNGLMEEEKLIAAGLCLEGKALSWYQWRDQRRPIRNWREFKNCIIERFQTDQ' A
#
# COMPACT_ATOMS: atom_id res chain seq x y z
N MET A 1 6.45 -0.61 10.78
CA MET A 1 6.12 -0.43 9.36
C MET A 1 5.75 1.04 9.15
N PRO A 2 6.17 1.73 8.07
CA PRO A 2 5.88 3.14 7.88
C PRO A 2 4.39 3.39 7.60
N ILE A 3 3.82 4.44 8.19
CA ILE A 3 2.44 4.88 7.89
C ILE A 3 2.38 5.55 6.52
N PHE A 4 1.29 5.34 5.79
CA PHE A 4 0.99 5.98 4.51
C PHE A 4 -0.27 6.81 4.61
N GLU A 5 -0.11 8.12 4.45
CA GLU A 5 -1.23 9.05 4.34
C GLU A 5 -1.49 9.48 2.91
N GLY A 6 -0.76 8.96 1.91
CA GLY A 6 -0.97 9.28 0.50
C GLY A 6 0.00 10.32 -0.07
N GLU A 7 1.23 10.38 0.43
CA GLU A 7 2.34 11.20 -0.08
C GLU A 7 3.54 10.29 -0.37
N ASP A 8 4.29 10.59 -1.44
CA ASP A 8 5.49 9.83 -1.87
C ASP A 8 5.24 8.31 -1.92
N ALA A 9 4.36 7.88 -2.82
CA ALA A 9 4.00 6.47 -2.97
C ALA A 9 5.24 5.60 -3.28
N TYR A 10 6.15 6.07 -4.13
CA TYR A 10 7.37 5.34 -4.45
C TYR A 10 8.28 5.16 -3.23
N GLY A 11 8.55 6.25 -2.49
CA GLY A 11 9.39 6.18 -1.30
C GLY A 11 8.76 5.35 -0.18
N TRP A 12 7.44 5.38 -0.03
CA TRP A 12 6.75 4.52 0.93
C TRP A 12 6.84 3.04 0.54
N ILE A 13 6.56 2.69 -0.72
CA ILE A 13 6.69 1.31 -1.23
C ILE A 13 8.11 0.79 -1.00
N TYR A 14 9.13 1.60 -1.32
CA TYR A 14 10.53 1.21 -1.12
C TYR A 14 10.83 0.84 0.35
N LYS A 15 10.37 1.67 1.30
CA LYS A 15 10.57 1.42 2.74
C LYS A 15 9.82 0.16 3.20
N VAL A 16 8.58 -0.04 2.74
CA VAL A 16 7.76 -1.21 3.09
C VAL A 16 8.35 -2.50 2.54
N GLU A 17 8.83 -2.52 1.30
CA GLU A 17 9.43 -3.73 0.73
C GLU A 17 10.71 -4.14 1.48
N ARG A 18 11.52 -3.17 1.91
CA ARG A 18 12.67 -3.43 2.79
C ARG A 18 12.24 -4.00 4.14
N TYR A 19 11.16 -3.47 4.72
CA TYR A 19 10.60 -4.00 5.96
C TYR A 19 10.15 -5.45 5.80
N PHE A 20 9.46 -5.78 4.70
CA PHE A 20 9.03 -7.16 4.42
C PHE A 20 10.20 -8.13 4.33
N VAL A 21 11.27 -7.75 3.64
CA VAL A 21 12.48 -8.56 3.52
C VAL A 21 13.14 -8.78 4.90
N VAL A 22 13.29 -7.73 5.70
CA VAL A 22 13.93 -7.82 7.03
C VAL A 22 13.13 -8.70 8.00
N ASN A 23 11.79 -8.69 7.90
CA ASN A 23 10.91 -9.43 8.80
C ASN A 23 10.46 -10.78 8.22
N GLY A 24 10.89 -11.15 7.00
CA GLY A 24 10.57 -12.42 6.37
C GLY A 24 9.09 -12.62 6.02
N LEU A 25 8.36 -11.54 5.68
CA LEU A 25 6.93 -11.65 5.34
C LEU A 25 6.72 -12.38 4.01
N MET A 26 5.78 -13.33 4.03
CA MET A 26 5.30 -14.06 2.85
C MET A 26 4.39 -13.18 1.99
N GLU A 27 4.20 -13.52 0.71
CA GLU A 27 3.41 -12.71 -0.23
C GLU A 27 1.97 -12.48 0.25
N GLU A 28 1.36 -13.45 0.91
CA GLU A 28 -0.01 -13.38 1.43
C GLU A 28 -0.12 -12.40 2.61
N GLU A 29 0.95 -12.20 3.36
CA GLU A 29 0.99 -11.35 4.56
C GLU A 29 1.25 -9.88 4.20
N LYS A 30 1.95 -9.62 3.08
CA LYS A 30 2.36 -8.27 2.66
C LYS A 30 1.17 -7.34 2.50
N LEU A 31 0.11 -7.81 1.82
CA LEU A 31 -1.07 -6.98 1.58
C LEU A 31 -1.79 -6.63 2.89
N ILE A 32 -1.94 -7.61 3.78
CA ILE A 32 -2.58 -7.41 5.08
C ILE A 32 -1.80 -6.37 5.89
N ALA A 33 -0.48 -6.56 5.98
CA ALA A 33 0.37 -5.70 6.78
C ALA A 33 0.45 -4.27 6.20
N ALA A 34 0.51 -4.12 4.88
CA ALA A 34 0.44 -2.82 4.22
C ALA A 34 -0.90 -2.11 4.46
N GLY A 35 -2.02 -2.84 4.39
CA GLY A 35 -3.35 -2.30 4.67
C GLY A 35 -3.49 -1.74 6.09
N LEU A 36 -2.82 -2.35 7.07
CA LEU A 36 -2.79 -1.87 8.47
C LEU A 36 -2.03 -0.56 8.65
N CYS A 37 -1.21 -0.15 7.68
CA CYS A 37 -0.41 1.07 7.75
C CYS A 37 -0.99 2.24 6.96
N LEU A 38 -2.20 2.08 6.42
CA LEU A 38 -2.91 3.14 5.72
C LEU A 38 -3.64 4.03 6.72
N GLU A 39 -3.45 5.34 6.59
CA GLU A 39 -4.15 6.34 7.39
C GLU A 39 -4.71 7.47 6.50
N GLY A 40 -5.56 8.31 7.09
CA GLY A 40 -6.13 9.50 6.44
C GLY A 40 -6.74 9.22 5.07
N LYS A 41 -6.39 10.05 4.08
CA LYS A 41 -6.91 9.95 2.70
C LYS A 41 -6.56 8.63 2.02
N ALA A 42 -5.46 7.98 2.39
CA ALA A 42 -5.07 6.69 1.83
C ALA A 42 -5.99 5.56 2.31
N LEU A 43 -6.30 5.52 3.61
CA LEU A 43 -7.23 4.54 4.17
C LEU A 43 -8.64 4.70 3.60
N SER A 44 -9.14 5.94 3.54
CA SER A 44 -10.48 6.21 2.98
C SER A 44 -10.60 5.76 1.52
N TRP A 45 -9.57 6.01 0.72
CA TRP A 45 -9.53 5.53 -0.67
C TRP A 45 -9.47 4.02 -0.76
N TYR A 46 -8.64 3.37 0.08
CA TYR A 46 -8.49 1.93 0.06
C TYR A 46 -9.80 1.22 0.39
N GLN A 47 -10.53 1.68 1.41
CA GLN A 47 -11.87 1.17 1.76
C GLN A 47 -12.86 1.34 0.59
N TRP A 48 -12.89 2.51 -0.05
CA TRP A 48 -13.75 2.79 -1.20
C TRP A 48 -13.42 1.90 -2.41
N ARG A 49 -12.13 1.62 -2.64
CA ARG A 49 -11.62 0.79 -3.74
C ARG A 49 -11.95 -0.68 -3.50
N ASP A 50 -11.73 -1.16 -2.28
CA ASP A 50 -11.94 -2.55 -1.87
C ASP A 50 -13.41 -2.95 -1.99
N GLN A 51 -14.34 -2.09 -1.56
CA GLN A 51 -15.79 -2.30 -1.70
C GLN A 51 -16.25 -2.48 -3.16
N ARG A 52 -15.60 -1.81 -4.12
CA ARG A 52 -15.97 -1.89 -5.53
C ARG A 52 -15.28 -3.02 -6.26
N ARG A 53 -13.98 -3.21 -5.96
CA ARG A 53 -13.14 -4.21 -6.59
C ARG A 53 -12.02 -4.55 -5.59
N PRO A 54 -12.10 -5.67 -4.88
CA PRO A 54 -11.07 -6.01 -3.89
C PRO A 54 -9.68 -6.11 -4.53
N ILE A 55 -8.67 -5.56 -3.84
CA ILE A 55 -7.28 -5.69 -4.25
C ILE A 55 -6.79 -7.07 -3.80
N ARG A 56 -6.28 -7.88 -4.74
CA ARG A 56 -6.09 -9.33 -4.46
C ARG A 56 -4.67 -9.72 -4.04
N ASN A 57 -3.68 -8.88 -4.31
CA ASN A 57 -2.28 -9.17 -4.03
C ASN A 57 -1.47 -7.89 -3.92
N TRP A 58 -0.26 -8.03 -3.37
CA TRP A 58 0.69 -6.94 -3.18
C TRP A 58 1.03 -6.19 -4.48
N ARG A 59 1.17 -6.91 -5.60
CA ARG A 59 1.47 -6.29 -6.90
C ARG A 59 0.35 -5.36 -7.37
N GLU A 60 -0.91 -5.81 -7.31
CA GLU A 60 -2.06 -4.96 -7.65
C GLU A 60 -2.15 -3.74 -6.72
N PHE A 61 -1.91 -3.95 -5.41
CA PHE A 61 -1.91 -2.87 -4.43
C PHE A 61 -0.91 -1.76 -4.79
N LYS A 62 0.35 -2.13 -5.10
CA LYS A 62 1.39 -1.17 -5.51
C LYS A 62 0.94 -0.34 -6.71
N ASN A 63 0.43 -0.98 -7.75
CA ASN A 63 -0.03 -0.28 -8.95
C ASN A 63 -1.15 0.71 -8.62
N CYS A 64 -2.16 0.29 -7.85
CA CYS A 64 -3.28 1.16 -7.49
C CYS A 64 -2.84 2.33 -6.59
N ILE A 65 -1.91 2.13 -5.66
CA ILE A 65 -1.39 3.21 -4.81
C ILE A 65 -0.59 4.22 -5.63
N ILE A 66 0.26 3.75 -6.55
CA ILE A 66 1.02 4.62 -7.46
C ILE A 66 0.05 5.41 -8.34
N GLU A 67 -0.88 4.75 -9.03
CA GLU A 67 -1.90 5.41 -9.87
C GLU A 67 -2.70 6.48 -9.11
N ARG A 68 -2.98 6.25 -7.82
CA ARG A 68 -3.83 7.14 -7.01
C ARG A 68 -3.08 8.31 -6.36
N PHE A 69 -1.88 8.07 -5.85
CA PHE A 69 -1.15 9.00 -4.98
C PHE A 69 0.15 9.52 -5.59
N GLN A 70 0.51 9.02 -6.78
CA GLN A 70 1.65 9.45 -7.56
C GLN A 70 1.20 10.04 -8.90
N THR A 71 0.13 10.84 -8.90
CA THR A 71 -0.21 11.69 -10.04
C THR A 71 0.85 12.78 -10.18
N ASP A 72 1.54 12.77 -11.33
CA ASP A 72 2.46 13.77 -11.89
C ASP A 72 3.17 14.70 -10.89
N GLN A 73 4.44 14.38 -10.60
CA GLN A 73 5.44 15.44 -10.41
C GLN A 73 5.68 16.16 -11.74
#